data_AF-A0A2V7ZVN4-F1
#
_entry.id   AF-A0A2V7ZVN4-F1
#
_cell.length_a   1.000
_cell.length_b   1.000
_cell.length_c   1.000
_cell.angle_alpha   90.00
_cell.angle_beta   90.00
_cell.angle_gamma   90.00
#
_symmetry.space_group_name_H-M   'P 1'
#
loop_
_entity.id
_entity.type
_entity.pdbx_description
1 polymer ?
#
loop_
_entity_poly.entity_id
_entity_poly.type
_entity_poly.pdbx_seq_one_letter_code
_entity_poly.pdbx_strand_id
1 'polypeptide(L)'
;MWRDVDHDPRDPEIERPDAGRRAGLERDASDRESRDPRDVFARDLDLPRGPERERVSLQARAYELRGTEVRTLATVGAFRVVPEADLRDPKEMRSRDLRHLRDLDLVQTVPHVVGKTRTRLMTLTAMGRAVLEDARRTPDREVAQTFYAGIAKPRELAHDAHLYRAYAKAAERLVASGARLRRVVLEEELKREYQRFLQASNRRRRENDGRPDRTADEIAEWARSHQLPLDGDSVQFPDVRIEYDERDGRRAIEDLEVTTPHYRGAHAAAKGRAGFTCYRAIGARLGGGSGSSRSGGRGFDPRVAEELLE
;
A
#
# COMPACT_ATOMS: atom_id res chain seq x y z
N MET A 1 43.37 -32.98 67.85
CA MET A 1 44.46 -32.14 68.41
C MET A 1 44.72 -31.03 67.39
N TRP A 2 44.79 -29.77 67.84
CA TRP A 2 45.11 -28.53 67.08
C TRP A 2 46.39 -28.67 66.20
N ARG A 3 46.70 -27.90 65.14
CA ARG A 3 46.42 -26.51 64.63
C ARG A 3 46.40 -26.54 63.07
N ASP A 4 45.74 -25.64 62.32
CA ASP A 4 46.06 -24.24 61.91
C ASP A 4 47.38 -23.98 61.13
N VAL A 5 47.28 -23.04 60.17
CA VAL A 5 48.29 -22.09 59.59
C VAL A 5 48.67 -22.23 58.08
N ASP A 6 48.14 -21.28 57.29
CA ASP A 6 48.68 -20.42 56.18
C ASP A 6 49.58 -21.01 55.04
N HIS A 7 49.50 -20.67 53.74
CA HIS A 7 49.18 -19.47 52.91
C HIS A 7 50.36 -18.53 52.52
N ASP A 8 50.89 -18.70 51.29
CA ASP A 8 51.55 -17.84 50.23
C ASP A 8 52.07 -18.87 49.16
N PRO A 9 52.47 -18.59 47.88
CA PRO A 9 52.40 -17.36 47.09
C PRO A 9 51.72 -17.43 45.70
N ARG A 10 51.16 -16.27 45.30
CA ARG A 10 51.29 -15.56 43.99
C ARG A 10 51.20 -16.33 42.65
N ASP A 11 50.24 -15.91 41.82
CA ASP A 11 50.48 -15.37 40.46
C ASP A 11 49.29 -14.44 40.05
N PRO A 12 49.29 -13.67 38.95
CA PRO A 12 49.06 -12.23 39.05
C PRO A 12 47.72 -11.73 38.48
N GLU A 13 47.42 -10.46 38.76
CA GLU A 13 46.23 -9.76 38.31
C GLU A 13 46.17 -9.63 36.78
N ILE A 14 45.13 -10.21 36.17
CA ILE A 14 44.76 -9.88 34.79
C ILE A 14 44.01 -8.54 34.82
N GLU A 15 44.67 -7.48 34.37
CA GLU A 15 44.08 -6.15 34.20
C GLU A 15 42.77 -6.24 33.41
N ARG A 16 41.67 -5.79 34.01
CA ARG A 16 40.38 -5.63 33.34
C ARG A 16 40.30 -4.23 32.75
N PRO A 17 40.28 -4.04 31.42
CA PRO A 17 40.13 -2.71 30.85
C PRO A 17 38.74 -2.13 31.16
N ASP A 18 38.72 -0.85 31.53
CA ASP A 18 37.52 -0.12 31.95
C ASP A 18 36.37 -0.19 30.94
N ALA A 19 35.21 -0.63 31.42
CA ALA A 19 33.95 -0.68 30.65
C ALA A 19 33.28 0.72 30.50
N GLY A 20 34.08 1.75 30.21
CA GLY A 20 33.66 3.13 30.04
C GLY A 20 33.07 3.44 28.66
N ARG A 21 31.94 2.82 28.28
CA ARG A 21 31.06 3.27 27.17
C ARG A 21 29.71 2.55 27.18
N ARG A 22 28.73 3.10 27.92
CA ARG A 22 27.29 2.78 27.78
C ARG A 22 26.49 4.04 27.48
N ALA A 23 26.76 4.64 26.33
CA ALA A 23 25.94 5.67 25.70
C ALA A 23 25.92 5.37 24.20
N GLY A 24 24.80 4.84 23.68
CA GLY A 24 24.65 4.53 22.25
C GLY A 24 23.72 3.39 21.85
N LEU A 25 23.29 2.51 22.76
CA LEU A 25 22.52 1.29 22.41
C LEU A 25 20.99 1.40 22.51
N GLU A 26 20.45 2.60 22.76
CA GLU A 26 18.99 2.79 22.91
C GLU A 26 18.27 3.22 21.60
N ARG A 27 18.99 3.38 20.48
CA ARG A 27 18.37 3.69 19.17
C ARG A 27 18.07 2.46 18.28
N ASP A 28 18.83 1.37 18.40
CA ASP A 28 18.74 0.22 17.47
C ASP A 28 17.67 -0.81 17.84
N ALA A 29 16.92 -0.63 18.94
CA ALA A 29 15.82 -1.52 19.30
C ALA A 29 14.55 -1.30 18.44
N SER A 30 14.43 -0.12 17.81
CA SER A 30 13.32 0.25 16.92
C SER A 30 13.38 -0.45 15.56
N ASP A 31 14.59 -0.71 15.04
CA ASP A 31 14.81 -1.15 13.65
C ASP A 31 14.58 -2.65 13.42
N ARG A 32 14.03 -3.35 14.42
CA ARG A 32 13.31 -4.61 14.21
C ARG A 32 11.82 -4.37 13.96
N GLU A 33 11.54 -3.32 13.19
CA GLU A 33 10.21 -3.00 12.66
C GLU A 33 9.62 -4.25 12.00
N SER A 34 8.35 -4.54 12.28
CA SER A 34 7.71 -5.76 11.78
C SER A 34 7.77 -5.75 10.25
N ARG A 35 8.21 -6.86 9.64
CA ARG A 35 8.36 -7.00 8.17
C ARG A 35 7.04 -7.04 7.41
N ASP A 36 5.94 -6.66 8.05
CA ASP A 36 4.61 -6.62 7.47
C ASP A 36 4.51 -5.44 6.50
N PRO A 37 4.28 -5.67 5.20
CA PRO A 37 4.18 -4.59 4.21
C PRO A 37 3.06 -3.58 4.49
N ARG A 38 2.16 -3.82 5.47
CA ARG A 38 1.10 -2.89 5.89
C ARG A 38 1.58 -1.79 6.84
N ASP A 39 2.72 -1.96 7.54
CA ASP A 39 3.18 -0.97 8.53
C ASP A 39 3.55 0.38 7.91
N VAL A 40 3.91 0.40 6.62
CA VAL A 40 4.15 1.62 5.84
C VAL A 40 2.98 2.61 5.90
N PHE A 41 1.74 2.12 5.90
CA PHE A 41 0.54 2.98 5.92
C PHE A 41 0.32 3.64 7.28
N ALA A 42 0.83 3.02 8.35
CA ALA A 42 0.75 3.56 9.69
C ALA A 42 1.96 4.42 10.06
N ARG A 43 3.16 4.15 9.53
CA ARG A 43 4.46 4.78 9.92
C ARG A 43 4.35 6.26 10.31
N ASP A 44 3.79 7.09 9.43
CA ASP A 44 3.79 8.55 9.59
C ASP A 44 2.63 9.08 10.48
N LEU A 45 1.97 8.19 11.23
CA LEU A 45 0.90 8.49 12.18
C LEU A 45 1.38 8.45 13.63
N ASP A 46 0.87 9.37 14.43
CA ASP A 46 0.96 9.39 15.90
C ASP A 46 -0.20 8.59 16.50
N LEU A 47 -0.23 7.30 16.13
CA LEU A 47 -1.19 6.31 16.61
C LEU A 47 -0.47 5.10 17.25
N PRO A 48 -1.14 4.42 18.20
CA PRO A 48 -0.59 3.27 18.94
C PRO A 48 0.00 2.19 18.04
N ARG A 49 1.15 1.65 18.45
CA ARG A 49 1.86 0.56 17.76
C ARG A 49 2.00 -0.70 18.58
N GLY A 50 1.80 -0.60 19.90
CA GLY A 50 1.91 -1.72 20.83
C GLY A 50 0.79 -2.77 20.68
N PRO A 51 0.93 -3.90 21.39
CA PRO A 51 -0.11 -4.92 21.48
C PRO A 51 -1.29 -4.51 22.38
N GLU A 52 -1.06 -3.56 23.29
CA GLU A 52 -2.08 -3.02 24.19
C GLU A 52 -2.89 -1.92 23.50
N ARG A 53 -4.13 -1.72 23.98
CA ARG A 53 -4.97 -0.62 23.51
C ARG A 53 -4.65 0.64 24.28
N GLU A 54 -4.42 1.72 23.54
CA GLU A 54 -4.13 3.03 24.07
C GLU A 54 -5.21 4.02 23.61
N ARG A 55 -5.39 5.10 24.38
CA ARG A 55 -6.46 6.07 24.14
C ARG A 55 -6.09 7.05 23.03
N VAL A 56 -6.81 6.97 21.91
CA VAL A 56 -6.74 7.90 20.78
C VAL A 56 -7.91 8.88 20.86
N SER A 57 -7.65 10.17 20.81
CA SER A 57 -8.70 11.19 20.88
C SER A 57 -8.87 11.89 19.53
N LEU A 58 -10.10 12.15 19.12
CA LEU A 58 -10.45 12.94 17.94
C LEU A 58 -11.58 13.89 18.32
N GLN A 59 -11.27 15.19 18.40
CA GLN A 59 -12.19 16.22 18.91
C GLN A 59 -12.77 15.83 20.28
N ALA A 60 -14.09 15.64 20.39
CA ALA A 60 -14.80 15.24 21.61
C ALA A 60 -14.96 13.71 21.77
N ARG A 61 -14.45 12.90 20.84
CA ARG A 61 -14.52 11.43 20.89
C ARG A 61 -13.19 10.84 21.32
N ALA A 62 -13.26 9.72 22.04
CA ALA A 62 -12.11 8.91 22.37
C ALA A 62 -12.34 7.46 21.93
N TYR A 63 -11.27 6.84 21.47
CA TYR A 63 -11.19 5.47 20.97
C TYR A 63 -10.08 4.76 21.73
N GLU A 64 -10.21 3.45 21.89
CA GLU A 64 -9.13 2.60 22.40
C GLU A 64 -8.63 1.74 21.24
N LEU A 65 -7.39 1.97 20.79
CA LEU A 65 -6.83 1.31 19.61
C LEU A 65 -5.45 0.74 19.93
N ARG A 66 -5.14 -0.43 19.36
CA ARG A 66 -3.79 -1.01 19.38
C ARG A 66 -3.14 -1.05 17.99
N GLY A 67 -1.86 -1.41 17.92
CA GLY A 67 -1.08 -1.46 16.68
C GLY A 67 -1.70 -2.25 15.53
N THR A 68 -2.29 -3.42 15.78
CA THR A 68 -2.95 -4.24 14.73
C THR A 68 -4.23 -3.59 14.21
N GLU A 69 -4.98 -2.90 15.08
CA GLU A 69 -6.21 -2.17 14.74
C GLU A 69 -5.87 -0.92 13.90
N VAL A 70 -4.85 -0.15 14.33
CA VAL A 70 -4.31 1.02 13.60
C VAL A 70 -3.78 0.63 12.21
N ARG A 71 -2.95 -0.42 12.13
CA ARG A 71 -2.41 -0.95 10.87
C ARG A 71 -3.51 -1.36 9.90
N THR A 72 -4.54 -2.04 10.40
CA THR A 72 -5.71 -2.43 9.60
C THR A 72 -6.48 -1.21 9.11
N LEU A 73 -6.72 -0.22 9.99
CA LEU A 73 -7.42 1.01 9.65
C LEU A 73 -6.66 1.77 8.54
N ALA A 74 -5.35 1.95 8.68
CA ALA A 74 -4.51 2.61 7.69
C ALA A 74 -4.47 1.84 6.34
N THR A 75 -4.40 0.51 6.39
CA THR A 75 -4.43 -0.36 5.19
C THR A 75 -5.75 -0.21 4.43
N VAL A 76 -6.90 -0.28 5.13
CA VAL A 76 -8.22 -0.09 4.50
C VAL A 76 -8.36 1.33 3.94
N GLY A 77 -7.78 2.32 4.61
CA GLY A 77 -7.70 3.69 4.13
C GLY A 77 -6.91 3.85 2.83
N ALA A 78 -5.78 3.15 2.67
CA ALA A 78 -4.92 3.29 1.50
C ALA A 78 -5.56 2.76 0.19
N PHE A 79 -6.40 1.72 0.25
CA PHE A 79 -6.95 1.03 -0.92
C PHE A 79 -8.43 1.33 -1.24
N ARG A 80 -9.08 2.23 -0.49
CA ARG A 80 -10.54 2.47 -0.47
C ARG A 80 -11.36 1.29 0.03
N VAL A 81 -11.16 0.10 -0.55
CA VAL A 81 -11.78 -1.17 -0.15
C VAL A 81 -10.75 -2.29 -0.08
N VAL A 82 -10.89 -3.16 0.91
CA VAL A 82 -10.10 -4.40 1.02
C VAL A 82 -11.01 -5.56 1.40
N PRO A 83 -10.91 -6.75 0.78
CA PRO A 83 -11.65 -7.93 1.23
C PRO A 83 -11.26 -8.32 2.67
N GLU A 84 -12.26 -8.57 3.53
CA GLU A 84 -12.06 -8.97 4.94
C GLU A 84 -11.24 -10.26 5.07
N ALA A 85 -11.24 -11.11 4.03
CA ALA A 85 -10.43 -12.31 3.94
C ALA A 85 -8.92 -12.01 3.84
N ASP A 86 -8.54 -10.98 3.07
CA ASP A 86 -7.14 -10.70 2.71
C ASP A 86 -6.43 -9.89 3.80
N LEU A 87 -7.19 -9.27 4.70
CA LEU A 87 -6.65 -8.63 5.90
C LEU A 87 -6.27 -9.66 6.98
N ARG A 88 -6.93 -10.82 7.01
CA ARG A 88 -6.77 -11.83 8.09
C ARG A 88 -5.40 -12.47 8.05
N ASP A 89 -4.49 -11.91 8.84
CA ASP A 89 -3.23 -12.54 9.19
C ASP A 89 -3.48 -13.84 9.99
N PRO A 90 -3.01 -15.01 9.51
CA PRO A 90 -3.16 -16.28 10.22
C PRO A 90 -2.48 -16.33 11.59
N LYS A 91 -1.47 -15.48 11.83
CA LYS A 91 -0.67 -15.45 13.06
C LYS A 91 -1.17 -14.41 14.05
N GLU A 92 -1.61 -13.24 13.58
CA GLU A 92 -1.87 -12.09 14.47
C GLU A 92 -3.32 -11.57 14.47
N MET A 93 -4.07 -11.66 13.37
CA MET A 93 -5.40 -11.04 13.28
C MET A 93 -6.52 -11.96 13.76
N ARG A 94 -6.74 -11.97 15.08
CA ARG A 94 -8.00 -12.46 15.67
C ARG A 94 -9.16 -11.68 15.06
N SER A 95 -10.25 -12.35 14.67
CA SER A 95 -11.46 -11.69 14.13
C SER A 95 -12.19 -10.74 15.10
N ARG A 96 -11.62 -10.48 16.28
CA ARG A 96 -12.06 -9.50 17.28
C ARG A 96 -11.71 -8.07 16.84
N ASP A 97 -10.56 -7.84 16.21
CA ASP A 97 -10.08 -6.51 15.82
C ASP A 97 -10.97 -5.91 14.72
N LEU A 98 -11.27 -6.72 13.71
CA LEU A 98 -12.22 -6.39 12.63
C LEU A 98 -13.67 -6.24 13.11
N ARG A 99 -14.02 -6.74 14.30
CA ARG A 99 -15.31 -6.43 14.94
C ARG A 99 -15.21 -5.10 15.68
N HIS A 100 -14.21 -4.93 16.52
CA HIS A 100 -14.01 -3.72 17.30
C HIS A 100 -13.94 -2.44 16.45
N LEU A 101 -13.18 -2.46 15.35
CA LEU A 101 -13.13 -1.32 14.42
C LEU A 101 -14.50 -0.96 13.79
N ARG A 102 -15.42 -1.93 13.67
CA ARG A 102 -16.82 -1.70 13.26
C ARG A 102 -17.68 -1.21 14.41
N ASP A 103 -17.51 -1.78 15.59
CA ASP A 103 -18.23 -1.38 16.80
C ASP A 103 -17.89 0.08 17.20
N LEU A 104 -16.69 0.55 16.88
CA LEU A 104 -16.24 1.95 16.99
C LEU A 104 -16.66 2.88 15.82
N ASP A 105 -17.38 2.36 14.81
CA ASP A 105 -17.77 3.08 13.58
C ASP A 105 -16.57 3.70 12.81
N LEU A 106 -15.40 3.05 12.84
CA LEU A 106 -14.21 3.48 12.09
C LEU A 106 -14.11 2.79 10.72
N VAL A 107 -14.62 1.56 10.62
CA VAL A 107 -14.73 0.83 9.35
C VAL A 107 -16.15 0.31 9.16
N GLN A 108 -16.59 0.22 7.91
CA GLN A 108 -17.85 -0.41 7.52
C GLN A 108 -17.58 -1.56 6.55
N THR A 109 -18.52 -2.50 6.47
CA THR A 109 -18.42 -3.70 5.61
C THR A 109 -19.61 -3.78 4.67
N VAL A 110 -19.35 -3.95 3.37
CA VAL A 110 -20.39 -4.19 2.36
C VAL A 110 -20.29 -5.64 1.85
N PRO A 111 -21.39 -6.42 1.81
CA PRO A 111 -21.37 -7.74 1.22
C PRO A 111 -21.15 -7.65 -0.29
N HIS A 112 -20.24 -8.47 -0.81
CA HIS A 112 -19.91 -8.48 -2.24
C HIS A 112 -19.64 -9.91 -2.73
N VAL A 113 -19.62 -10.10 -4.06
CA VAL A 113 -19.22 -11.35 -4.69
C VAL A 113 -18.04 -11.06 -5.60
N VAL A 114 -16.86 -11.57 -5.25
CA VAL A 114 -15.68 -11.53 -6.11
C VAL A 114 -15.60 -12.86 -6.83
N GLY A 115 -15.84 -12.86 -8.14
CA GLY A 115 -15.94 -14.08 -8.95
C GLY A 115 -17.12 -14.96 -8.51
N LYS A 116 -16.84 -16.04 -7.78
CA LYS A 116 -17.85 -16.95 -7.18
C LYS A 116 -17.88 -16.89 -5.65
N THR A 117 -16.96 -16.16 -5.02
CA THR A 117 -16.77 -16.14 -3.57
C THR A 117 -17.54 -14.97 -2.97
N ARG A 118 -18.49 -15.27 -2.07
CA ARG A 118 -19.11 -14.26 -1.21
C ARG A 118 -18.06 -13.77 -0.21
N THR A 119 -17.77 -12.47 -0.24
CA THR A 119 -16.84 -11.81 0.67
C THR A 119 -17.47 -10.55 1.26
N ARG A 120 -16.80 -9.95 2.24
CA ARG A 120 -17.15 -8.64 2.81
C ARG A 120 -16.03 -7.69 2.41
N LEU A 121 -16.35 -6.61 1.70
CA LEU A 121 -15.39 -5.54 1.43
C LEU A 121 -15.43 -4.56 2.60
N MET A 122 -14.28 -4.31 3.22
CA MET A 122 -14.12 -3.30 4.27
C MET A 122 -13.73 -1.97 3.63
N THR A 123 -14.32 -0.86 4.09
CA THR A 123 -13.92 0.51 3.74
C THR A 123 -13.95 1.38 4.99
N LEU A 124 -13.20 2.48 5.01
CA LEU A 124 -13.30 3.44 6.11
C LEU A 124 -14.66 4.14 6.11
N THR A 125 -15.11 4.49 7.31
CA THR A 125 -16.12 5.54 7.49
C THR A 125 -15.44 6.91 7.37
N ALA A 126 -16.24 7.98 7.28
CA ALA A 126 -15.70 9.34 7.38
C ALA A 126 -14.94 9.57 8.71
N MET A 127 -15.40 8.92 9.80
CA MET A 127 -14.79 8.98 11.11
C MET A 127 -13.46 8.23 11.18
N GLY A 128 -13.40 7.01 10.62
CA GLY A 128 -12.16 6.24 10.52
C GLY A 128 -11.06 6.97 9.75
N ARG A 129 -11.43 7.62 8.65
CA ARG A 129 -10.49 8.51 7.93
C ARG A 129 -10.10 9.72 8.78
N ALA A 130 -11.04 10.39 9.45
CA ALA A 130 -10.73 11.55 10.28
C ALA A 130 -9.71 11.21 11.38
N VAL A 131 -9.78 10.03 12.01
CA VAL A 131 -8.77 9.56 12.99
C VAL A 131 -7.37 9.45 12.35
N LEU A 132 -7.26 8.93 11.12
CA LEU A 132 -5.97 8.82 10.43
C LEU A 132 -5.43 10.19 9.95
N GLU A 133 -6.30 11.11 9.57
CA GLU A 133 -5.91 12.45 9.08
C GLU A 133 -5.48 13.38 10.23
N ASP A 134 -6.16 13.31 11.38
CA ASP A 134 -5.86 14.08 12.60
C ASP A 134 -4.55 13.63 13.25
N ALA A 135 -4.30 12.31 13.27
CA ALA A 135 -3.08 11.74 13.83
C ALA A 135 -1.85 11.81 12.90
N ARG A 136 -1.86 12.60 11.83
CA ARG A 136 -0.67 12.76 10.97
C ARG A 136 0.44 13.51 11.70
N ARG A 137 1.65 12.94 11.72
CA ARG A 137 2.85 13.70 12.07
C ARG A 137 3.08 14.79 11.02
N THR A 138 3.45 16.01 11.44
CA THR A 138 3.83 17.10 10.53
C THR A 138 4.93 16.61 9.58
N PRO A 139 4.70 16.50 8.26
CA PRO A 139 5.67 15.86 7.39
C PRO A 139 6.93 16.69 7.21
N ASP A 140 8.10 16.10 7.44
CA ASP A 140 9.38 16.68 7.01
C ASP A 140 9.52 16.46 5.49
N ARG A 141 8.94 17.38 4.72
CA ARG A 141 9.00 17.51 3.25
C ARG A 141 8.48 16.35 2.39
N GLU A 142 8.18 15.17 2.92
CA GLU A 142 7.63 14.04 2.15
C GLU A 142 6.09 14.07 2.04
N VAL A 143 5.57 13.53 0.94
CA VAL A 143 4.11 13.43 0.69
C VAL A 143 3.56 12.24 1.46
N ALA A 144 2.72 12.49 2.46
CA ALA A 144 2.13 11.43 3.28
C ALA A 144 1.14 10.54 2.49
N GLN A 145 0.89 9.33 3.01
CA GLN A 145 -0.11 8.39 2.46
C GLN A 145 -1.50 9.04 2.38
N THR A 146 -2.14 8.99 1.22
CA THR A 146 -3.56 9.37 1.05
C THR A 146 -4.47 8.30 1.66
N PHE A 147 -5.50 8.72 2.40
CA PHE A 147 -6.53 7.82 2.93
C PHE A 147 -7.90 8.15 2.33
N TYR A 148 -8.65 7.11 2.01
CA TYR A 148 -9.96 7.15 1.39
C TYR A 148 -11.03 6.63 2.35
N ALA A 149 -12.28 7.07 2.16
CA ALA A 149 -13.43 6.61 2.93
C ALA A 149 -14.68 6.48 2.07
N GLY A 150 -15.49 5.47 2.37
CA GLY A 150 -16.73 5.16 1.67
C GLY A 150 -16.51 4.64 0.25
N ILE A 151 -17.63 4.39 -0.42
CA ILE A 151 -17.67 3.82 -1.78
C ILE A 151 -18.15 4.90 -2.73
N ALA A 152 -17.22 5.56 -3.42
CA ALA A 152 -17.54 6.59 -4.39
C ALA A 152 -18.21 6.02 -5.66
N LYS A 153 -17.88 4.78 -6.05
CA LYS A 153 -18.31 4.16 -7.31
C LYS A 153 -18.58 2.66 -7.14
N PRO A 154 -19.82 2.23 -6.83
CA PRO A 154 -20.15 0.83 -6.60
C PRO A 154 -19.78 -0.13 -7.74
N ARG A 155 -19.73 0.36 -8.99
CA ARG A 155 -19.33 -0.42 -10.18
C ARG A 155 -17.83 -0.72 -10.28
N GLU A 156 -16.98 -0.02 -9.54
CA GLU A 156 -15.51 -0.24 -9.53
C GLU A 156 -15.08 -1.18 -8.38
N LEU A 157 -15.96 -1.48 -7.41
CA LEU A 157 -15.68 -2.34 -6.24
C LEU A 157 -15.02 -3.69 -6.55
N ALA A 158 -15.47 -4.36 -7.62
CA ALA A 158 -14.92 -5.67 -8.01
C ALA A 158 -13.50 -5.57 -8.58
N HIS A 159 -13.09 -4.40 -9.07
CA HIS A 159 -11.71 -4.11 -9.50
C HIS A 159 -10.89 -3.60 -8.31
N ASP A 160 -11.40 -2.60 -7.57
CA ASP A 160 -10.77 -2.05 -6.35
C ASP A 160 -10.39 -3.17 -5.35
N ALA A 161 -11.26 -4.18 -5.16
CA ALA A 161 -11.02 -5.31 -4.27
C ALA A 161 -9.77 -6.14 -4.59
N HIS A 162 -9.24 -6.09 -5.82
CA HIS A 162 -8.03 -6.82 -6.20
C HIS A 162 -6.76 -5.96 -6.06
N LEU A 163 -6.86 -4.64 -5.91
CA LEU A 163 -5.71 -3.73 -5.84
C LEU A 163 -4.83 -4.03 -4.62
N TYR A 164 -5.43 -4.29 -3.46
CA TYR A 164 -4.71 -4.70 -2.26
C TYR A 164 -3.98 -6.05 -2.44
N ARG A 165 -4.54 -7.00 -3.21
CA ARG A 165 -3.89 -8.30 -3.47
C ARG A 165 -2.65 -8.14 -4.35
N ALA A 166 -2.76 -7.34 -5.42
CA ALA A 166 -1.63 -7.00 -6.27
C ALA A 166 -0.54 -6.27 -5.48
N TYR A 167 -0.93 -5.30 -4.65
CA TYR A 167 -0.02 -4.64 -3.71
C TYR A 167 0.68 -5.64 -2.79
N ALA A 168 -0.06 -6.45 -2.02
CA ALA A 168 0.51 -7.33 -1.01
C ALA A 168 1.57 -8.25 -1.62
N LYS A 169 1.30 -8.82 -2.81
CA LYS A 169 2.22 -9.69 -3.53
C LYS A 169 3.48 -8.97 -4.05
N ALA A 170 3.32 -7.77 -4.63
CA ALA A 170 4.46 -6.95 -5.04
C ALA A 170 5.30 -6.49 -3.84
N ALA A 171 4.63 -6.09 -2.76
CA ALA A 171 5.23 -5.56 -1.55
C ALA A 171 6.00 -6.64 -0.75
N GLU A 172 5.50 -7.88 -0.69
CA GLU A 172 6.25 -9.03 -0.18
C GLU A 172 7.56 -9.25 -0.95
N ARG A 173 7.53 -9.20 -2.28
CA ARG A 173 8.72 -9.34 -3.14
C ARG A 173 9.72 -8.18 -2.92
N LEU A 174 9.23 -6.95 -2.82
CA LEU A 174 10.06 -5.77 -2.55
C LEU A 174 10.70 -5.82 -1.16
N VAL A 175 9.94 -6.16 -0.11
CA VAL A 175 10.49 -6.34 1.25
C VAL A 175 11.50 -7.50 1.28
N ALA A 176 11.27 -8.59 0.53
CA ALA A 176 12.20 -9.70 0.43
C ALA A 176 13.53 -9.34 -0.27
N SER A 177 13.55 -8.36 -1.20
CA SER A 177 14.79 -7.83 -1.79
C SER A 177 15.49 -6.78 -0.90
N GLY A 178 14.89 -6.40 0.22
CA GLY A 178 15.40 -5.41 1.16
C GLY A 178 15.03 -3.96 0.82
N ALA A 179 14.00 -3.76 -0.02
CA ALA A 179 13.43 -2.43 -0.26
C ALA A 179 12.61 -1.93 0.94
N ARG A 180 12.61 -0.61 1.16
CA ARG A 180 11.80 0.07 2.16
C ARG A 180 10.64 0.80 1.49
N LEU A 181 9.42 0.32 1.73
CA LEU A 181 8.21 0.93 1.18
C LEU A 181 8.00 2.34 1.77
N ARG A 182 7.53 3.28 0.94
CA ARG A 182 7.25 4.68 1.33
C ARG A 182 5.77 4.97 1.42
N ARG A 183 5.01 4.65 0.37
CA ARG A 183 3.55 4.81 0.28
C ARG A 183 2.99 4.09 -0.96
N VAL A 184 1.67 4.05 -1.04
CA VAL A 184 0.91 3.65 -2.24
C VAL A 184 0.13 4.83 -2.79
N VAL A 185 0.12 4.97 -4.11
CA VAL A 185 -0.61 5.99 -4.87
C VAL A 185 -1.60 5.27 -5.80
N LEU A 186 -2.88 5.63 -5.76
CA LEU A 186 -3.87 5.04 -6.66
C LEU A 186 -4.01 5.84 -7.95
N GLU A 187 -4.52 5.20 -9.02
CA GLU A 187 -4.76 5.83 -10.34
C GLU A 187 -5.48 7.20 -10.25
N GLU A 188 -6.40 7.36 -9.30
CA GLU A 188 -7.18 8.58 -9.11
C GLU A 188 -6.35 9.75 -8.56
N GLU A 189 -5.33 9.50 -7.73
CA GLU A 189 -4.39 10.55 -7.29
C GLU A 189 -3.60 11.08 -8.48
N LEU A 190 -3.03 10.19 -9.28
CA LEU A 190 -2.26 10.53 -10.48
C LEU A 190 -3.15 11.27 -11.51
N LYS A 191 -4.38 10.79 -11.74
CA LYS A 191 -5.36 11.49 -12.59
C LYS A 191 -5.74 12.85 -12.02
N ARG A 192 -5.91 12.99 -10.70
CA ARG A 192 -6.22 14.28 -10.05
C ARG A 192 -5.03 15.25 -10.14
N GLU A 193 -3.80 14.77 -10.12
CA GLU A 193 -2.61 15.58 -10.39
C GLU A 193 -2.53 16.03 -11.85
N TYR A 194 -2.72 15.10 -12.78
CA TYR A 194 -2.76 15.40 -14.21
C TYR A 194 -3.84 16.44 -14.55
N GLN A 195 -5.06 16.27 -14.03
CA GLN A 195 -6.14 17.25 -14.23
C GLN A 195 -5.84 18.62 -13.59
N ARG A 196 -5.12 18.67 -12.45
CA ARG A 196 -4.63 19.94 -11.88
C ARG A 196 -3.59 20.60 -12.79
N PHE A 197 -2.67 19.83 -13.36
CA PHE A 197 -1.66 20.31 -14.31
C PHE A 197 -2.30 20.86 -15.60
N LEU A 198 -3.24 20.10 -16.19
CA LEU A 198 -4.00 20.49 -17.37
C LEU A 198 -4.72 21.84 -17.17
N GLN A 199 -5.32 22.04 -16.00
CA GLN A 199 -6.08 23.25 -15.66
C GLN A 199 -5.24 24.39 -15.03
N ALA A 200 -3.92 24.24 -14.86
CA ALA A 200 -3.11 25.24 -14.16
C ALA A 200 -2.82 26.51 -14.99
N SER A 201 -2.73 26.38 -16.32
CA SER A 201 -2.68 27.52 -17.26
C SER A 201 -3.98 28.34 -17.22
N ASN A 202 -5.11 27.63 -17.24
CA ASN A 202 -6.45 28.19 -17.34
C ASN A 202 -6.83 29.15 -16.20
N ARG A 203 -6.32 28.91 -14.98
CA ARG A 203 -6.59 29.76 -13.80
C ARG A 203 -6.08 31.21 -13.91
N ARG A 204 -5.29 31.55 -14.93
CA ARG A 204 -4.72 32.89 -15.13
C ARG A 204 -5.44 33.73 -16.19
N ARG A 205 -6.49 33.23 -16.85
CA ARG A 205 -7.26 33.98 -17.88
C ARG A 205 -8.70 34.21 -17.45
N ARG A 206 -9.22 35.43 -17.70
CA ARG A 206 -10.60 35.83 -17.40
C ARG A 206 -11.62 35.36 -18.44
N GLU A 207 -11.16 35.10 -19.65
CA GLU A 207 -11.92 34.48 -20.73
C GLU A 207 -11.39 33.07 -20.90
N ASN A 208 -12.25 32.07 -20.76
CA ASN A 208 -11.85 30.67 -20.77
C ASN A 208 -13.01 29.81 -21.31
N ASP A 209 -12.73 28.97 -22.32
CA ASP A 209 -13.72 28.07 -22.94
C ASP A 209 -13.87 26.74 -22.17
N GLY A 210 -13.06 26.54 -21.13
CA GLY A 210 -13.03 25.36 -20.28
C GLY A 210 -12.14 24.22 -20.82
N ARG A 211 -11.52 24.37 -21.99
CA ARG A 211 -10.60 23.37 -22.56
C ARG A 211 -9.19 23.54 -21.99
N PRO A 212 -8.41 22.46 -21.79
CA PRO A 212 -7.03 22.60 -21.35
C PRO A 212 -6.12 23.11 -22.48
N ASP A 213 -5.51 24.28 -22.29
CA ASP A 213 -4.54 24.89 -23.23
C ASP A 213 -3.15 24.22 -23.22
N ARG A 214 -3.04 22.92 -22.88
CA ARG A 214 -1.74 22.23 -22.82
C ARG A 214 -1.34 21.65 -24.16
N THR A 215 -0.10 21.92 -24.56
CA THR A 215 0.55 21.34 -25.74
C THR A 215 0.93 19.88 -25.51
N ALA A 216 1.12 19.13 -26.60
CA ALA A 216 1.60 17.75 -26.54
C ALA A 216 2.99 17.65 -25.87
N ASP A 217 3.87 18.63 -26.09
CA ASP A 217 5.20 18.69 -25.47
C ASP A 217 5.12 18.86 -23.94
N GLU A 218 4.25 19.76 -23.44
CA GLU A 218 4.01 19.93 -22.01
C GLU A 218 3.42 18.65 -21.38
N ILE A 219 2.51 17.97 -22.07
CA ILE A 219 1.94 16.69 -21.62
C ILE A 219 3.02 15.61 -21.57
N ALA A 220 3.90 15.55 -22.57
CA ALA A 220 4.99 14.58 -22.63
C ALA A 220 6.10 14.87 -21.60
N GLU A 221 6.38 16.13 -21.29
CA GLU A 221 7.27 16.52 -20.19
C GLU A 221 6.65 16.18 -18.82
N TRP A 222 5.35 16.44 -18.63
CA TRP A 222 4.64 16.06 -17.42
C TRP A 222 4.65 14.54 -17.22
N ALA A 223 4.31 13.76 -18.24
CA ALA A 223 4.34 12.30 -18.18
C ALA A 223 5.74 11.77 -17.84
N ARG A 224 6.79 12.31 -18.47
CA ARG A 224 8.19 11.95 -18.21
C ARG A 224 8.63 12.29 -16.79
N SER A 225 8.28 13.46 -16.26
CA SER A 225 8.64 13.85 -14.88
C SER A 225 7.91 13.00 -13.83
N HIS A 226 6.74 12.47 -14.15
CA HIS A 226 5.99 11.53 -13.32
C HIS A 226 6.31 10.05 -13.65
N GLN A 227 7.27 9.78 -14.54
CA GLN A 227 7.63 8.42 -14.97
C GLN A 227 6.39 7.61 -15.44
N LEU A 228 5.51 8.25 -16.21
CA LEU A 228 4.30 7.64 -16.77
C LEU A 228 4.44 7.50 -18.30
N PRO A 229 4.01 6.36 -18.88
CA PRO A 229 4.08 6.12 -20.31
C PRO A 229 2.96 6.83 -21.09
N LEU A 230 3.21 7.07 -22.38
CA LEU A 230 2.26 7.63 -23.35
C LEU A 230 1.81 6.53 -24.34
N ASP A 231 0.52 6.52 -24.70
CA ASP A 231 -0.02 5.79 -25.86
C ASP A 231 -0.63 6.82 -26.81
N GLY A 232 0.13 7.21 -27.84
CA GLY A 232 -0.14 8.43 -28.61
C GLY A 232 -0.04 9.67 -27.71
N ASP A 233 -1.02 10.58 -27.81
CA ASP A 233 -1.10 11.80 -26.99
C ASP A 233 -1.71 11.55 -25.58
N SER A 234 -2.00 10.29 -25.23
CA SER A 234 -2.70 9.93 -23.99
C SER A 234 -1.75 9.34 -22.95
N VAL A 235 -1.60 10.05 -21.82
CA VAL A 235 -0.92 9.52 -20.63
C VAL A 235 -1.67 8.29 -20.10
N GLN A 236 -0.93 7.19 -19.91
CA GLN A 236 -1.44 5.99 -19.26
C GLN A 236 -1.16 6.05 -17.76
N PHE A 237 -2.10 5.54 -16.97
CA PHE A 237 -2.00 5.50 -15.51
C PHE A 237 -2.09 4.05 -15.03
N PRO A 238 -1.23 3.62 -14.09
CA PRO A 238 -1.35 2.33 -13.43
C PRO A 238 -2.51 2.36 -12.43
N ASP A 239 -3.09 1.20 -12.14
CA ASP A 239 -4.12 1.09 -11.10
C ASP A 239 -3.55 1.43 -9.70
N VAL A 240 -2.32 0.98 -9.44
CA VAL A 240 -1.57 1.19 -8.18
C VAL A 240 -0.12 1.51 -8.50
N ARG A 241 0.46 2.52 -7.84
CA ARG A 241 1.91 2.77 -7.82
C ARG A 241 2.44 2.60 -6.40
N ILE A 242 3.47 1.76 -6.24
CA ILE A 242 4.25 1.66 -5.00
C ILE A 242 5.45 2.60 -5.12
N GLU A 243 5.60 3.52 -4.18
CA GLU A 243 6.85 4.28 -4.01
C GLU A 243 7.69 3.61 -2.92
N TYR A 244 8.98 3.42 -3.17
CA TYR A 244 9.90 2.75 -2.24
C TYR A 244 11.34 3.26 -2.39
N ASP A 245 12.18 3.02 -1.38
CA ASP A 245 13.62 3.08 -1.55
C ASP A 245 14.16 1.66 -1.80
N GLU A 246 15.04 1.49 -2.78
CA GLU A 246 15.87 0.29 -2.90
C GLU A 246 16.82 0.14 -1.71
N ARG A 247 17.45 -1.04 -1.59
CA ARG A 247 18.38 -1.38 -0.50
C ARG A 247 19.56 -0.40 -0.36
N ASP A 248 19.93 0.29 -1.44
CA ASP A 248 20.99 1.32 -1.47
C ASP A 248 20.48 2.74 -1.17
N GLY A 249 19.19 2.90 -0.86
CA GLY A 249 18.54 4.18 -0.56
C GLY A 249 18.10 4.98 -1.78
N ARG A 250 18.29 4.49 -3.02
CA ARG A 250 17.72 5.15 -4.21
C ARG A 250 16.21 5.01 -4.22
N ARG A 251 15.51 6.12 -4.49
CA ARG A 251 14.05 6.10 -4.70
C ARG A 251 13.73 5.41 -6.03
N ALA A 252 12.73 4.53 -5.99
CA ALA A 252 12.19 3.81 -7.13
C ALA A 252 10.66 3.75 -7.03
N ILE A 253 10.03 3.36 -8.14
CA ILE A 253 8.59 3.13 -8.24
C ILE A 253 8.34 1.74 -8.82
N GLU A 254 7.22 1.12 -8.43
CA GLU A 254 6.66 0.00 -9.16
C GLU A 254 5.19 0.26 -9.50
N ASP A 255 4.88 0.23 -10.79
CA ASP A 255 3.55 0.49 -11.34
C ASP A 255 2.84 -0.83 -11.62
N LEU A 256 1.72 -1.07 -10.92
CA LEU A 256 0.95 -2.29 -10.98
C LEU A 256 -0.37 -2.08 -11.74
N GLU A 257 -0.69 -3.05 -12.60
CA GLU A 257 -1.96 -3.09 -13.35
C GLU A 257 -2.75 -4.36 -13.00
N VAL A 258 -4.04 -4.23 -12.73
CA VAL A 258 -4.90 -5.35 -12.31
C VAL A 258 -5.88 -5.74 -13.40
N THR A 259 -5.53 -6.80 -14.13
CA THR A 259 -6.34 -7.34 -15.22
C THR A 259 -7.40 -8.32 -14.68
N THR A 260 -8.68 -8.04 -14.94
CA THR A 260 -9.80 -8.96 -14.62
C THR A 260 -10.36 -9.60 -15.89
N PRO A 261 -10.95 -10.82 -15.87
CA PRO A 261 -11.38 -11.49 -17.11
C PRO A 261 -12.58 -10.83 -17.79
N HIS A 262 -13.29 -9.94 -17.09
CA HIS A 262 -14.38 -9.13 -17.63
C HIS A 262 -13.90 -7.78 -18.18
N TYR A 263 -12.59 -7.49 -18.12
CA TYR A 263 -11.96 -6.31 -18.70
C TYR A 263 -11.89 -6.42 -20.24
N ARG A 264 -13.06 -6.33 -20.88
CA ARG A 264 -13.21 -6.29 -22.34
C ARG A 264 -13.15 -4.85 -22.83
N GLY A 265 -12.07 -4.47 -23.51
CA GLY A 265 -11.98 -3.18 -24.20
C GLY A 265 -10.57 -2.82 -24.65
N ALA A 266 -10.46 -1.76 -25.45
CA ALA A 266 -9.20 -1.25 -25.97
C ALA A 266 -8.16 -0.91 -24.88
N HIS A 267 -8.60 -0.61 -23.66
CA HIS A 267 -7.75 -0.33 -22.50
C HIS A 267 -6.79 -1.49 -22.16
N ALA A 268 -7.17 -2.76 -22.37
CA ALA A 268 -6.28 -3.90 -22.14
C ALA A 268 -5.07 -3.89 -23.10
N ALA A 269 -5.30 -3.48 -24.35
CA ALA A 269 -4.27 -3.46 -25.39
C ALA A 269 -3.32 -2.26 -25.25
N ALA A 270 -3.80 -1.12 -24.74
CA ALA A 270 -2.97 0.04 -24.43
C ALA A 270 -2.06 -0.23 -23.22
N LYS A 271 -2.64 -0.65 -22.08
CA LYS A 271 -1.89 -0.84 -20.84
C LYS A 271 -0.90 -2.02 -20.88
N GLY A 272 -1.18 -3.09 -21.62
CA GLY A 272 -0.23 -4.19 -21.83
C GLY A 272 1.06 -3.80 -22.57
N ARG A 273 1.10 -2.63 -23.24
CA ARG A 273 2.31 -2.06 -23.87
C ARG A 273 3.05 -1.04 -22.99
N ALA A 274 2.46 -0.65 -21.86
CA ALA A 274 2.91 0.47 -21.04
C ALA A 274 4.08 0.13 -20.10
N GLY A 275 4.42 -1.16 -19.94
CA GLY A 275 5.52 -1.61 -19.07
C GLY A 275 5.17 -1.80 -17.59
N PHE A 276 3.88 -1.71 -17.23
CA PHE A 276 3.40 -1.97 -15.86
C PHE A 276 3.49 -3.45 -15.48
N THR A 277 3.78 -3.74 -14.20
CA THR A 277 3.71 -5.09 -13.64
C THR A 277 2.25 -5.57 -13.64
N CYS A 278 1.94 -6.55 -14.49
CA CYS A 278 0.57 -7.00 -14.69
C CYS A 278 0.20 -8.16 -13.77
N TYR A 279 -0.75 -7.91 -12.87
CA TYR A 279 -1.37 -8.95 -12.04
C TYR A 279 -2.72 -9.37 -12.63
N ARG A 280 -2.99 -10.68 -12.64
CA ARG A 280 -4.20 -11.24 -13.24
C ARG A 280 -5.13 -11.86 -12.21
N ALA A 281 -6.28 -11.24 -12.00
CA ALA A 281 -7.36 -11.79 -11.17
C ALA A 281 -8.01 -13.00 -11.85
N ILE A 282 -8.07 -14.15 -11.18
CA ILE A 282 -8.75 -15.34 -11.71
C ILE A 282 -10.26 -15.27 -11.46
N GLY A 283 -10.99 -14.73 -12.42
CA GLY A 283 -12.42 -15.00 -12.59
C GLY A 283 -12.62 -16.37 -13.27
N ALA A 284 -13.09 -17.37 -12.52
CA ALA A 284 -13.30 -18.72 -13.03
C ALA A 284 -14.27 -18.75 -14.24
N ARG A 285 -13.76 -19.17 -15.40
CA ARG A 285 -14.54 -19.31 -16.65
C ARG A 285 -15.77 -20.21 -16.44
N LEU A 286 -16.87 -19.87 -17.11
CA LEU A 286 -17.98 -20.79 -17.32
C LEU A 286 -17.54 -21.84 -18.35
N GLY A 287 -17.84 -23.11 -18.10
CA GLY A 287 -17.47 -24.22 -18.98
C GLY A 287 -18.42 -24.36 -20.17
N GLY A 288 -17.93 -24.95 -21.26
CA GLY A 288 -18.77 -25.34 -22.39
C GLY A 288 -17.97 -25.79 -23.63
N GLY A 289 -18.10 -27.07 -23.99
CA GLY A 289 -17.97 -27.55 -25.37
C GLY A 289 -16.56 -27.87 -25.89
N SER A 290 -16.29 -29.15 -26.11
CA SER A 290 -15.28 -29.63 -27.05
C SER A 290 -15.71 -29.33 -28.50
N GLY A 291 -14.82 -28.80 -29.34
CA GLY A 291 -15.12 -28.49 -30.75
C GLY A 291 -13.88 -28.05 -31.54
N SER A 292 -13.75 -28.53 -32.79
CA SER A 292 -12.49 -28.50 -33.55
C SER A 292 -12.27 -27.25 -34.44
N SER A 293 -11.07 -26.66 -34.31
CA SER A 293 -10.24 -26.06 -35.37
C SER A 293 -10.60 -24.71 -36.07
N ARG A 294 -9.52 -23.98 -36.40
CA ARG A 294 -9.34 -22.94 -37.45
C ARG A 294 -10.06 -21.58 -37.32
N SER A 295 -9.33 -20.56 -36.86
CA SER A 295 -9.03 -19.34 -37.64
C SER A 295 -7.92 -18.52 -36.94
N GLY A 296 -7.15 -17.74 -37.70
CA GLY A 296 -5.91 -17.10 -37.22
C GLY A 296 -6.10 -15.77 -36.50
N GLY A 297 -5.36 -15.58 -35.41
CA GLY A 297 -5.06 -14.30 -34.77
C GLY A 297 -3.68 -14.39 -34.15
N ARG A 298 -2.81 -13.39 -34.38
CA ARG A 298 -1.41 -13.45 -33.90
C ARG A 298 -1.38 -13.56 -32.37
N GLY A 299 -0.62 -14.52 -31.87
CA GLY A 299 -0.43 -14.71 -30.44
C GLY A 299 0.15 -13.46 -29.79
N PHE A 300 -0.40 -13.11 -28.64
CA PHE A 300 0.20 -12.17 -27.69
C PHE A 300 1.55 -12.75 -27.22
N ASP A 301 2.63 -11.97 -27.27
CA ASP A 301 3.99 -12.41 -26.91
C ASP A 301 4.11 -12.53 -25.38
N PRO A 302 4.29 -13.74 -24.80
CA PRO A 302 4.16 -13.99 -23.37
C PRO A 302 5.43 -13.62 -22.58
N ARG A 303 6.02 -12.44 -22.87
CA ARG A 303 7.23 -11.91 -22.20
C ARG A 303 6.94 -10.85 -21.14
N VAL A 304 5.68 -10.53 -20.91
CA VAL A 304 5.23 -9.83 -19.69
C VAL A 304 5.16 -10.88 -18.58
N ALA A 305 5.67 -10.55 -17.38
CA ALA A 305 5.60 -11.44 -16.22
C ALA A 305 4.15 -11.56 -15.72
N GLU A 306 3.36 -12.46 -16.32
CA GLU A 306 1.98 -12.73 -15.94
C GLU A 306 1.92 -13.46 -14.59
N GLU A 307 1.70 -12.70 -13.50
CA GLU A 307 1.49 -13.28 -12.18
C GLU A 307 0.00 -13.39 -11.82
N LEU A 308 -0.42 -14.59 -11.43
CA LEU A 308 -1.78 -14.88 -11.01
C LEU A 308 -2.07 -14.34 -9.60
N LEU A 309 -3.31 -13.88 -9.40
CA LEU A 309 -3.94 -13.63 -8.11
C LEU A 309 -5.05 -14.68 -7.88
N GLU A 310 -4.92 -15.44 -6.80
CA GLU A 310 -5.96 -16.32 -6.23
C GLU A 310 -6.80 -15.55 -5.19
#